data_AF-A0A4Q3D7R7-F1
#
_entry.id   AF-A0A4Q3D7R7-F1
#
_cell.length_a   1.000
_cell.length_b   1.000
_cell.length_c   1.000
_cell.angle_alpha   90.00
_cell.angle_beta   90.00
_cell.angle_gamma   90.00
#
_symmetry.space_group_name_H-M   'P 1'
#
loop_
_entity.id
_entity.type
_entity.pdbx_description
1 polymer ?
#
loop_
_entity_poly.entity_id
_entity_poly.type
_entity_poly.pdbx_seq_one_letter_code
_entity_poly.pdbx_strand_id
1 'polypeptide(L)'
;SSAVYKVYMIGFVPGFAYLGGMPELLSTPRKSTPRKAVPAGSVGIAGGQTGIYPLETPGGWQIIGRTPLRLFNAANPVPALLNAGDLVIFKPISDQEYHQHKP
;
A
#
# COMPACT_ATOMS: atom_id res chain seq x y z
N SER A 1 12.84 3.46 4.63
CA SER A 1 12.17 4.64 5.18
C SER A 1 12.40 4.66 6.67
N SER A 2 12.61 5.84 7.27
CA SER A 2 12.66 6.01 8.73
C SER A 2 11.28 6.30 9.34
N ALA A 3 10.25 6.53 8.51
CA ALA A 3 8.90 6.82 9.00
C ALA A 3 8.16 5.56 9.45
N VAL A 4 7.49 5.67 10.59
CA VAL A 4 6.57 4.67 11.14
C VAL A 4 5.15 5.11 10.84
N TYR A 5 4.40 4.27 10.15
CA TYR A 5 3.03 4.56 9.77
C TYR A 5 2.05 3.74 10.59
N LYS A 6 0.95 4.35 11.04
CA LYS A 6 -0.13 3.62 11.71
C LYS A 6 -1.23 3.29 10.73
N VAL A 7 -1.70 2.04 10.72
CA VAL A 7 -2.90 1.65 9.99
C VAL A 7 -4.12 2.24 10.71
N TYR A 8 -4.72 3.27 10.14
CA TYR A 8 -5.93 3.87 10.72
C TYR A 8 -7.20 3.13 10.33
N MET A 9 -7.23 2.58 9.12
CA MET A 9 -8.43 1.94 8.59
C MET A 9 -8.04 0.87 7.57
N ILE A 10 -8.80 -0.23 7.58
CA ILE A 10 -8.79 -1.25 6.54
C ILE A 10 -10.11 -1.14 5.79
N GLY A 11 -10.08 -0.98 4.47
CA GLY A 11 -11.29 -0.80 3.66
C GLY A 11 -11.00 -0.09 2.33
N PHE A 12 -12.02 0.13 1.49
CA PHE A 12 -11.99 0.36 0.02
C PHE A 12 -12.09 -0.93 -0.79
N VAL A 13 -11.11 -1.83 -0.61
CA VAL A 13 -11.17 -3.23 -1.05
C VAL A 13 -10.61 -4.12 0.07
N PRO A 14 -10.87 -5.43 0.07
CA PRO A 14 -10.39 -6.32 1.13
C PRO A 14 -8.88 -6.20 1.35
N GLY A 15 -8.48 -5.87 2.58
CA GLY A 15 -7.08 -5.72 2.99
C GLY A 15 -6.40 -4.40 2.62
N PHE A 16 -7.11 -3.40 2.06
CA PHE A 16 -6.50 -2.12 1.72
C PHE A 16 -6.25 -1.30 2.98
N ALA A 17 -5.00 -0.97 3.25
CA ALA A 17 -4.58 -0.25 4.44
C ALA A 17 -4.39 1.23 4.19
N TYR A 18 -5.17 2.06 4.89
CA TYR A 18 -4.94 3.50 4.99
C TYR A 18 -3.95 3.79 6.11
N LEU A 19 -2.82 4.39 5.72
CA LEU A 19 -1.68 4.65 6.58
C LEU A 19 -1.62 6.15 6.92
N GLY A 20 -1.56 6.43 8.22
CA GLY A 20 -1.32 7.76 8.77
C GLY A 20 0.14 7.98 9.16
N GLY A 21 0.49 9.25 9.41
CA GLY A 21 1.85 9.65 9.81
C GLY A 21 2.77 9.99 8.64
N MET A 22 2.21 10.17 7.43
CA MET A 22 3.01 10.60 6.28
C MET A 22 3.48 12.05 6.46
N PRO A 23 4.78 12.33 6.22
CA PRO A 23 5.29 13.71 6.22
C PRO A 23 4.53 14.60 5.24
N GLU A 24 4.17 15.81 5.67
CA GLU A 24 3.40 16.76 4.86
C GLU A 24 4.12 17.16 3.56
N LEU A 25 5.45 17.17 3.56
CA LEU A 25 6.27 17.44 2.37
C LEU A 25 6.01 16.45 1.22
N LEU A 26 5.51 15.24 1.51
CA LEU A 26 5.16 14.25 0.49
C LEU A 26 3.72 14.41 -0.01
N SER A 27 2.93 15.33 0.54
CA SER A 27 1.54 15.52 0.16
C SER A 27 1.43 15.84 -1.33
N THR A 28 0.74 14.97 -2.07
CA THR A 28 0.64 15.08 -3.53
C THR A 28 -0.79 14.76 -3.95
N PRO A 29 -1.44 15.59 -4.79
CA PRO A 29 -2.81 15.31 -5.23
C PRO A 29 -2.92 13.99 -6.01
N ARG A 30 -4.11 13.40 -5.96
CA ARG A 30 -4.46 12.26 -6.83
C ARG A 30 -4.36 12.69 -8.29
N LYS A 31 -4.13 11.73 -9.18
CA LYS A 31 -4.29 11.93 -10.62
C LYS A 31 -5.72 12.39 -10.93
N SER A 32 -5.83 13.34 -11.86
CA SER A 32 -7.11 13.79 -12.42
C SER A 32 -7.87 12.64 -13.10
N THR A 33 -7.15 11.80 -13.84
CA THR A 33 -7.68 10.58 -14.45
C THR A 33 -7.07 9.35 -13.77
N PRO A 34 -7.88 8.50 -13.10
CA PRO A 34 -7.40 7.27 -12.47
C PRO A 34 -6.79 6.29 -13.48
N ARG A 35 -5.83 5.48 -13.03
CA ARG A 35 -5.38 4.31 -13.78
C ARG A 35 -6.51 3.28 -13.79
N LYS A 36 -6.71 2.62 -14.94
CA LYS A 36 -7.66 1.52 -15.08
C LYS A 36 -7.28 0.31 -14.22
N ALA A 37 -5.99 0.06 -14.08
CA ALA A 37 -5.43 -0.99 -13.24
C ALA A 37 -4.18 -0.48 -12.50
N VAL A 38 -4.18 -0.66 -11.19
CA VAL A 38 -3.03 -0.49 -10.30
C VAL A 38 -2.66 -1.88 -9.80
N PRO A 39 -1.45 -2.37 -10.06
CA PRO A 39 -1.07 -3.74 -9.68
C PRO A 39 -1.13 -3.98 -8.17
N ALA A 40 -1.49 -5.20 -7.75
CA ALA A 40 -1.43 -5.61 -6.34
C ALA A 40 -0.03 -5.41 -5.74
N GLY A 41 0.04 -4.99 -4.48
CA GLY A 41 1.25 -4.60 -3.77
C GLY A 41 1.70 -3.15 -4.01
N SER A 42 1.04 -2.38 -4.89
CA SER A 42 1.46 -0.99 -5.17
C SER A 42 1.32 -0.12 -3.92
N VAL A 43 2.31 0.72 -3.67
CA VAL A 43 2.29 1.73 -2.60
C VAL A 43 1.97 3.09 -3.24
N GLY A 44 0.95 3.76 -2.72
CA GLY A 44 0.48 5.03 -3.26
C GLY A 44 0.46 6.16 -2.24
N ILE A 45 0.43 7.38 -2.74
CA ILE A 45 0.15 8.59 -1.97
C ILE A 45 -0.98 9.41 -2.61
N ALA A 46 -1.76 10.09 -1.78
CA ALA A 46 -2.86 10.96 -2.20
C ALA A 46 -3.22 11.99 -1.13
N GLY A 47 -2.99 13.27 -1.42
CA GLY A 47 -3.01 14.31 -0.38
C GLY A 47 -2.06 13.93 0.75
N GLY A 48 -2.50 14.10 2.00
CA GLY A 48 -1.75 13.69 3.19
C GLY A 48 -1.83 12.20 3.55
N GLN A 49 -2.30 11.32 2.65
CA GLN A 49 -2.46 9.89 2.94
C GLN A 49 -1.50 9.02 2.13
N THR A 50 -1.09 7.90 2.73
CA THR A 50 -0.44 6.78 2.03
C THR A 50 -1.13 5.45 2.35
N GLY A 51 -0.79 4.40 1.62
CA GLY A 51 -1.53 3.15 1.64
C GLY A 51 -1.03 2.16 0.59
N ILE A 52 -1.52 0.92 0.69
CA ILE A 52 -1.02 -0.18 -0.12
C ILE A 52 -2.20 -0.92 -0.76
N TYR A 53 -2.16 -1.06 -2.08
CA TYR A 53 -3.16 -1.76 -2.88
C TYR A 53 -3.00 -3.28 -2.69
N PRO A 54 -3.94 -3.99 -2.05
CA PRO A 54 -3.78 -5.42 -1.78
C PRO A 54 -4.11 -6.30 -2.99
N LEU A 55 -4.88 -5.74 -3.94
CA LEU A 55 -5.41 -6.39 -5.13
C LEU A 55 -5.19 -5.46 -6.32
N GLU A 56 -5.31 -6.00 -7.54
CA GLU A 56 -5.36 -5.17 -8.73
C GLU A 56 -6.70 -4.44 -8.82
N THR A 57 -6.68 -3.12 -8.81
CA THR A 57 -7.89 -2.29 -8.84
C THR A 57 -7.64 -1.00 -9.62
N PRO A 58 -8.69 -0.33 -10.13
CA PRO A 58 -8.56 1.06 -10.56
C PRO A 58 -8.08 1.95 -9.42
N GLY A 59 -7.32 3.02 -9.73
CA GLY A 59 -6.77 3.89 -8.69
C GLY A 59 -6.16 5.19 -9.20
N GLY A 60 -6.46 6.28 -8.49
CA GLY A 60 -5.93 7.62 -8.80
C GLY A 60 -4.72 8.04 -7.97
N TRP A 61 -4.22 7.19 -7.07
CA TRP A 61 -3.09 7.58 -6.22
C TRP A 61 -1.79 7.62 -7.02
N GLN A 62 -0.85 8.47 -6.59
CA GLN A 62 0.48 8.50 -7.17
C GLN A 62 1.24 7.29 -6.65
N ILE A 63 1.63 6.40 -7.56
CA ILE A 63 2.33 5.16 -7.20
C ILE A 63 3.82 5.46 -7.09
N ILE A 64 4.39 5.13 -5.93
CA ILE A 64 5.78 5.47 -5.56
C ILE A 64 6.65 4.23 -5.33
N GLY A 65 6.05 3.03 -5.34
CA GLY A 65 6.76 1.78 -5.12
C GLY A 65 5.81 0.59 -5.09
N ARG A 66 6.37 -0.59 -4.78
CA ARG A 66 5.61 -1.85 -4.70
C ARG A 66 6.23 -2.78 -3.67
N THR A 67 5.40 -3.50 -2.93
CA THR A 67 5.83 -4.60 -2.05
C THR A 67 5.62 -5.95 -2.74
N PRO A 68 6.55 -6.91 -2.59
CA PRO A 68 6.36 -8.27 -3.10
C PRO A 68 5.40 -9.09 -2.22
N LEU A 69 5.10 -8.61 -1.01
CA LEU A 69 4.26 -9.32 -0.05
C LEU A 69 2.81 -9.42 -0.53
N ARG A 70 2.20 -10.58 -0.31
CA ARG A 70 0.77 -10.79 -0.52
C ARG A 70 -0.01 -10.22 0.66
N LEU A 71 -0.71 -9.11 0.44
CA LEU A 71 -1.42 -8.38 1.51
C LEU A 71 -2.81 -8.93 1.81
N PHE A 72 -3.43 -9.58 0.84
CA PHE A 72 -4.74 -10.20 0.99
C PHE A 72 -4.81 -11.55 0.26
N ASN A 73 -5.35 -12.56 0.92
CA ASN A 73 -5.68 -13.86 0.34
C ASN A 73 -6.92 -14.45 1.04
N ALA A 74 -8.04 -14.51 0.32
CA ALA A 74 -9.30 -15.05 0.86
C ALA A 74 -9.25 -16.53 1.24
N ALA A 75 -8.28 -17.29 0.72
CA ALA A 75 -8.09 -18.70 1.05
C ALA A 75 -7.34 -18.92 2.38
N ASN A 76 -6.75 -17.87 2.97
CA ASN A 76 -6.02 -17.99 4.24
C ASN A 76 -6.98 -17.85 5.43
N PRO A 77 -6.75 -18.58 6.55
CA PRO A 77 -7.52 -18.40 7.78
C PRO A 77 -7.47 -16.97 8.33
N VAL A 78 -6.34 -16.28 8.13
CA VAL A 78 -6.18 -14.85 8.37
C VAL A 78 -5.98 -14.19 7.00
N PRO A 79 -7.04 -13.60 6.41
CA PRO A 79 -7.02 -13.24 5.00
C PRO A 79 -6.27 -11.94 4.71
N ALA A 80 -6.13 -11.03 5.67
CA ALA A 80 -5.40 -9.77 5.52
C ALA A 80 -4.11 -9.78 6.34
N LEU A 81 -3.02 -9.31 5.74
CA LEU A 81 -1.72 -9.17 6.41
C LEU A 81 -1.71 -8.03 7.44
N LEU A 82 -2.45 -6.95 7.15
CA LEU A 82 -2.49 -5.74 7.96
C LEU A 82 -3.88 -5.56 8.58
N ASN A 83 -3.89 -5.11 9.84
CA ASN A 83 -5.08 -4.79 10.62
C ASN A 83 -5.05 -3.34 11.11
N ALA A 84 -6.22 -2.79 11.42
CA ALA A 84 -6.30 -1.46 12.02
C ALA A 84 -5.55 -1.45 13.37
N GLY A 85 -4.71 -0.44 13.58
CA GLY A 85 -3.83 -0.33 14.74
C GLY A 85 -2.40 -0.78 14.49
N ASP A 86 -2.13 -1.58 13.46
CA ASP A 86 -0.78 -2.04 13.14
C ASP A 86 0.16 -0.88 12.81
N LEU A 87 1.46 -1.10 13.04
CA LEU A 87 2.53 -0.21 12.63
C LEU A 87 3.27 -0.78 11.42
N VAL A 88 3.50 0.07 10.42
CA VAL A 88 4.15 -0.28 9.15
C VAL A 88 5.40 0.56 8.98
N ILE A 89 6.49 -0.10 8.58
CA ILE A 89 7.73 0.55 8.16
C ILE A 89 8.07 0.05 6.75
N PHE A 90 8.24 0.98 5.81
CA PHE A 90 8.67 0.63 4.47
C PHE A 90 10.20 0.49 4.40
N LYS A 91 10.67 -0.73 4.11
CA LYS A 91 12.08 -1.01 3.81
C LYS A 91 12.29 -1.00 2.29
N PRO A 92 13.14 -0.10 1.75
CA PRO A 92 13.56 -0.16 0.35
C PRO A 92 14.31 -1.46 0.10
N ILE A 93 14.02 -2.09 -1.02
CA ILE A 93 14.68 -3.30 -1.50
C ILE A 93 15.05 -3.10 -2.97
N SER A 94 16.03 -3.85 -3.44
CA SER A 94 16.38 -3.94 -4.85
C SER A 94 15.31 -4.68 -5.66
N ASP A 95 15.33 -4.50 -6.98
CA ASP A 95 14.48 -5.24 -7.91
C ASP A 95 14.73 -6.77 -7.82
N GLN A 96 15.99 -7.16 -7.62
CA GLN A 96 16.34 -8.57 -7.42
C GLN A 96 15.70 -9.16 -6.16
N GLU A 97 15.81 -8.46 -5.01
CA GLU A 97 15.14 -8.87 -3.76
C GLU A 97 13.61 -8.90 -3.92
N TYR A 98 13.04 -7.95 -4.66
CA TYR A 98 11.61 -7.93 -4.96
C TYR A 98 11.17 -9.22 -5.67
N HIS A 99 11.92 -9.64 -6.70
CA HIS A 99 11.63 -10.86 -7.44
C HIS A 99 11.88 -12.15 -6.65
N GLN A 100 12.83 -12.15 -5.71
CA GLN A 100 13.09 -13.28 -4.82
C GLN A 100 12.00 -13.46 -3.75
N HIS A 101 11.42 -12.37 -3.25
CA HIS A 101 10.39 -12.39 -2.21
C HIS A 101 8.97 -12.52 -2.76
N LYS A 102 8.80 -12.51 -4.07
CA LYS A 102 7.48 -12.61 -4.69
C LYS A 102 6.96 -14.05 -4.55
N PRO A 103 5.84 -14.27 -3.85
CA PRO A 103 5.26 -15.60 -3.62
C PRO A 103 4.52 -16.14 -4.84
#